data_AF-A0A1E8FD89-F1
#
_entry.id   AF-A0A1E8FD89-F1
#
_cell.length_a   1.000
_cell.length_b   1.000
_cell.length_c   1.000
_cell.angle_alpha   90.00
_cell.angle_beta   90.00
_cell.angle_gamma   90.00
#
_symmetry.space_group_name_H-M   'P 1'
#
loop_
_entity.id
_entity.type
_entity.pdbx_description
1 polymer ?
#
loop_
_entity_poly.entity_id
_entity_poly.type
_entity_poly.pdbx_seq_one_letter_code
_entity_poly.pdbx_strand_id
1 'polypeptide(L)'
;MKKFVLALVVALFACGQANASFISTVTGADMAGMEVTVTFEDNSSETLVWQTFTQDPSVDYLEGFSGGVQSNNWSLVQAGDSIGNFVGYPLGLWTLTNQSDQGILSVFINAIAGNVVFDILFGDDSANGSSDGRPFLAMDPMNASFGSNYQDETFGTMLLSNRGDVILAGGSRTLFLVDTDKIASDVSTPGNMGILLLALGSLFAARRRTKLF
;
A
#
# COMPACT_ATOMS: atom_id res chain seq x y z
N MET A 1 31.21 -9.08 -35.90
CA MET A 1 31.10 -9.61 -34.51
C MET A 1 30.99 -8.50 -33.46
N LYS A 2 31.92 -7.52 -33.40
CA LYS A 2 31.92 -6.45 -32.36
C LYS A 2 30.62 -5.64 -32.24
N LYS A 3 29.94 -5.33 -33.37
CA LYS A 3 28.69 -4.55 -33.40
C LYS A 3 27.47 -5.26 -32.80
N PHE A 4 27.45 -6.59 -32.81
CA PHE A 4 26.33 -7.39 -32.28
C PHE A 4 26.46 -7.66 -30.78
N VAL A 5 27.69 -7.74 -30.26
CA VAL A 5 27.95 -7.82 -28.82
C VAL A 5 27.56 -6.51 -28.12
N LEU A 6 27.82 -5.36 -28.76
CA LEU A 6 27.41 -4.06 -28.23
C LEU A 6 25.88 -3.92 -28.14
N ALA A 7 25.15 -4.40 -29.15
CA ALA A 7 23.68 -4.42 -29.13
C ALA A 7 23.11 -5.33 -28.03
N LEU A 8 23.77 -6.47 -27.75
CA LEU A 8 23.41 -7.36 -26.65
C LEU A 8 23.61 -6.70 -25.28
N VAL A 9 24.73 -6.00 -25.10
CA VAL A 9 25.05 -5.28 -23.87
C VAL A 9 24.04 -4.15 -23.64
N VAL A 10 23.72 -3.35 -24.65
CA VAL A 10 22.71 -2.27 -24.53
C VAL A 10 21.31 -2.83 -24.26
N ALA A 11 20.94 -3.95 -24.88
CA ALA A 11 19.66 -4.60 -24.61
C ALA A 11 19.57 -5.11 -23.16
N LEU A 12 20.63 -5.74 -22.63
CA LEU A 12 20.70 -6.22 -21.25
C LEU A 12 20.62 -5.08 -20.20
N PHE A 13 21.19 -3.91 -20.49
CA PHE A 13 21.06 -2.73 -19.62
C PHE A 13 19.67 -2.09 -19.70
N ALA A 14 18.99 -2.16 -20.84
CA ALA A 14 17.67 -1.55 -21.03
C ALA A 14 16.51 -2.35 -20.38
N CYS A 15 16.67 -3.65 -20.16
CA CYS A 15 15.62 -4.48 -19.51
C CYS A 15 15.77 -4.63 -17.98
N GLY A 16 16.76 -3.99 -17.36
CA GLY A 16 16.98 -4.04 -15.91
C GLY A 16 16.31 -2.92 -15.10
N GLN A 17 15.53 -2.03 -15.71
CA GLN A 17 15.17 -0.72 -15.10
C GLN A 17 13.66 -0.44 -15.01
N ALA A 18 12.77 -1.42 -15.16
CA ALA A 18 11.33 -1.14 -15.10
C ALA A 18 10.57 -2.23 -14.35
N ASN A 19 10.66 -2.22 -13.02
CA ASN A 19 9.64 -2.77 -12.15
C ASN A 19 9.25 -1.65 -11.17
N ALA A 20 7.97 -1.30 -11.08
CA ALA A 20 7.49 -0.46 -10.00
C ALA A 20 7.54 -1.30 -8.72
N SER A 21 8.17 -0.78 -7.66
CA SER A 21 8.26 -1.49 -6.37
C SER A 21 6.93 -1.49 -5.62
N PHE A 22 6.02 -0.59 -6.02
CA PHE A 22 4.75 -0.34 -5.38
C PHE A 22 3.60 -0.22 -6.40
N ILE A 23 2.39 -0.48 -5.90
CA ILE A 23 1.12 -0.14 -6.55
C ILE A 23 0.48 0.92 -5.64
N SER A 24 0.24 2.11 -6.18
CA SER A 24 -0.17 3.29 -5.42
C SER A 24 -1.68 3.52 -5.35
N THR A 25 -2.46 2.91 -6.24
CA THR A 25 -3.91 2.86 -6.08
C THR A 25 -4.25 1.67 -5.18
N VAL A 26 -4.45 1.94 -3.89
CA VAL A 26 -4.73 0.92 -2.88
C VAL A 26 -6.05 1.22 -2.19
N THR A 27 -6.88 0.20 -2.06
CA THR A 27 -8.15 0.30 -1.35
C THR A 27 -8.17 -0.58 -0.11
N GLY A 28 -9.18 -0.45 0.73
CA GLY A 28 -9.35 -1.26 1.92
C GLY A 28 -9.49 -2.74 1.58
N ALA A 29 -9.99 -3.05 0.38
CA ALA A 29 -10.06 -4.41 -0.11
C ALA A 29 -8.66 -5.02 -0.35
N ASP A 30 -7.67 -4.20 -0.68
CA ASP A 30 -6.30 -4.61 -1.02
C ASP A 30 -5.41 -4.90 0.19
N MET A 31 -5.81 -4.43 1.37
CA MET A 31 -5.06 -4.51 2.62
C MET A 31 -5.36 -5.78 3.44
N ALA A 32 -6.05 -6.76 2.85
CA ALA A 32 -6.34 -8.02 3.51
C ALA A 32 -5.07 -8.69 4.05
N GLY A 33 -5.10 -9.09 5.33
CA GLY A 33 -3.95 -9.67 6.02
C GLY A 33 -3.21 -8.72 6.97
N MET A 34 -3.45 -7.40 6.93
CA MET A 34 -2.94 -6.50 7.98
C MET A 34 -3.42 -6.93 9.37
N GLU A 35 -2.62 -6.67 10.40
CA GLU A 35 -3.02 -6.92 11.78
C GLU A 35 -3.28 -5.59 12.48
N VAL A 36 -4.43 -5.47 13.13
CA VAL A 36 -4.82 -4.27 13.87
C VAL A 36 -5.02 -4.65 15.33
N THR A 37 -4.28 -4.00 16.23
CA THR A 37 -4.38 -4.20 17.67
C THR A 37 -4.89 -2.94 18.33
N VAL A 38 -6.04 -3.02 18.99
CA VAL A 38 -6.57 -1.93 19.83
C VAL A 38 -6.15 -2.15 21.28
N THR A 39 -5.92 -1.07 22.03
CA THR A 39 -5.76 -1.09 23.49
C THR A 39 -6.80 -0.17 24.12
N PHE A 40 -7.57 -0.70 25.06
CA PHE A 40 -8.64 0.01 25.77
C PHE A 40 -8.14 0.66 27.06
N GLU A 41 -8.95 1.55 27.66
CA GLU A 41 -8.65 2.25 28.93
C GLU A 41 -8.34 1.32 30.10
N ASP A 42 -8.91 0.11 30.13
CA ASP A 42 -8.64 -0.90 31.15
C ASP A 42 -7.32 -1.67 30.91
N ASN A 43 -6.56 -1.29 29.88
CA ASN A 43 -5.35 -1.94 29.37
C ASN A 43 -5.57 -3.34 28.78
N SER A 44 -6.81 -3.74 28.52
CA SER A 44 -7.08 -4.89 27.67
C SER A 44 -6.75 -4.55 26.22
N SER A 45 -6.39 -5.57 25.45
CA SER A 45 -6.09 -5.41 24.02
C SER A 45 -6.78 -6.50 23.21
N GLU A 46 -7.16 -6.15 21.99
CA GLU A 46 -7.72 -7.08 21.01
C GLU A 46 -7.01 -6.91 19.67
N THR A 47 -6.57 -8.02 19.08
CA THR A 47 -5.95 -8.04 17.75
C THR A 47 -6.86 -8.73 16.76
N LEU A 48 -7.12 -8.07 15.63
CA LEU A 48 -7.92 -8.59 14.52
C LEU A 48 -7.12 -8.54 13.22
N VAL A 49 -7.45 -9.43 12.29
CA VAL A 49 -6.83 -9.47 10.95
C VAL A 49 -7.77 -8.84 9.95
N TRP A 50 -7.27 -7.86 9.20
CA TRP A 50 -7.99 -7.12 8.19
C TRP A 50 -8.56 -8.04 7.11
N GLN A 51 -9.84 -7.87 6.80
CA GLN A 51 -10.56 -8.63 5.79
C GLN A 51 -11.11 -7.69 4.71
N THR A 52 -11.23 -8.20 3.50
CA THR A 52 -12.02 -7.55 2.45
C THR A 52 -13.51 -7.67 2.77
N PHE A 53 -14.24 -6.55 2.74
CA PHE A 53 -15.69 -6.51 2.95
C PHE A 53 -16.45 -6.44 1.64
N THR A 54 -16.07 -5.52 0.75
CA THR A 54 -16.74 -5.31 -0.54
C THR A 54 -15.75 -5.11 -1.67
N GLN A 55 -16.14 -5.52 -2.86
CA GLN A 55 -15.42 -5.30 -4.12
C GLN A 55 -16.44 -5.02 -5.22
N ASP A 56 -17.12 -3.87 -5.12
CA ASP A 56 -18.14 -3.45 -6.07
C ASP A 56 -17.59 -2.39 -7.03
N PRO A 57 -17.24 -2.77 -8.28
CA PRO A 57 -16.72 -1.83 -9.27
C PRO A 57 -17.78 -0.86 -9.82
N SER A 58 -19.06 -1.03 -9.47
CA SER A 58 -20.13 -0.14 -9.95
C SER A 58 -20.26 1.15 -9.15
N VAL A 59 -19.60 1.23 -7.99
CA VAL A 59 -19.53 2.44 -7.17
C VAL A 59 -18.35 3.30 -7.64
N ASP A 60 -18.63 4.57 -7.93
CA ASP A 60 -17.62 5.52 -8.41
C ASP A 60 -16.46 5.70 -7.43
N TYR A 61 -15.31 6.14 -7.95
CA TYR A 61 -14.12 6.50 -7.17
C TYR A 61 -13.56 5.38 -6.29
N LEU A 62 -13.80 4.12 -6.66
CA LEU A 62 -13.37 2.93 -5.94
C LEU A 62 -14.00 2.76 -4.54
N GLU A 63 -14.98 3.58 -4.16
CA GLU A 63 -15.61 3.52 -2.84
C GLU A 63 -16.37 2.20 -2.58
N GLY A 64 -16.68 1.44 -3.64
CA GLY A 64 -17.24 0.09 -3.53
C GLY A 64 -16.22 -0.98 -3.14
N PHE A 65 -14.93 -0.66 -3.11
CA PHE A 65 -13.85 -1.50 -2.62
C PHE A 65 -13.53 -1.11 -1.18
N SER A 66 -13.86 -1.98 -0.23
CA SER A 66 -13.67 -1.72 1.19
C SER A 66 -13.17 -2.94 1.93
N GLY A 67 -12.48 -2.68 3.04
CA GLY A 67 -12.05 -3.69 3.97
C GLY A 67 -11.82 -3.11 5.35
N GLY A 68 -11.60 -3.99 6.31
CA GLY A 68 -11.44 -3.58 7.69
C GLY A 68 -11.32 -4.73 8.65
N VAL A 69 -11.34 -4.35 9.93
CA VAL A 69 -11.54 -5.25 11.07
C VAL A 69 -12.81 -4.84 11.79
N GLN A 70 -13.54 -5.81 12.33
CA GLN A 70 -14.75 -5.55 13.09
C GLN A 70 -14.94 -6.63 14.16
N SER A 71 -15.16 -6.21 15.40
CA SER A 71 -15.68 -7.03 16.49
C SER A 71 -17.01 -6.44 16.99
N ASN A 72 -17.52 -6.95 18.11
CA ASN A 72 -18.67 -6.36 18.78
C ASN A 72 -18.33 -5.04 19.51
N ASN A 73 -17.03 -4.78 19.74
CA ASN A 73 -16.56 -3.69 20.58
C ASN A 73 -15.99 -2.53 19.78
N TRP A 74 -15.47 -2.78 18.58
CA TRP A 74 -14.88 -1.75 17.74
C TRP A 74 -14.75 -2.21 16.29
N SER A 75 -14.49 -1.26 15.40
CA SER A 75 -14.11 -1.53 14.03
C SER A 75 -13.16 -0.47 13.48
N LEU A 76 -12.34 -0.87 12.52
CA LEU A 76 -11.57 0.04 11.68
C LEU A 76 -11.80 -0.36 10.23
N VAL A 77 -12.32 0.56 9.43
CA VAL A 77 -12.72 0.31 8.04
C VAL A 77 -12.11 1.37 7.14
N GLN A 78 -11.60 0.96 5.98
CA GLN A 78 -11.23 1.87 4.90
C GLN A 78 -12.04 1.50 3.65
N ALA A 79 -12.55 2.51 2.97
CA ALA A 79 -13.22 2.38 1.68
C ALA A 79 -12.64 3.39 0.69
N GLY A 80 -12.58 3.01 -0.59
CA GLY A 80 -12.02 3.85 -1.64
C GLY A 80 -10.50 3.85 -1.69
N ASP A 81 -9.94 4.73 -2.51
CA ASP A 81 -8.50 4.91 -2.67
C ASP A 81 -7.87 5.57 -1.43
N SER A 82 -6.84 4.98 -0.82
CA SER A 82 -6.24 5.42 0.46
C SER A 82 -5.64 6.82 0.40
N ILE A 83 -5.16 7.24 -0.76
CA ILE A 83 -4.63 8.59 -0.96
C ILE A 83 -5.72 9.64 -0.72
N GLY A 84 -7.00 9.27 -0.85
CA GLY A 84 -8.15 10.11 -0.59
C GLY A 84 -8.32 11.25 -1.61
N ASN A 85 -9.57 11.69 -1.76
CA ASN A 85 -9.93 12.78 -2.67
C ASN A 85 -11.16 13.55 -2.14
N PHE A 86 -11.52 14.65 -2.77
CA PHE A 86 -12.71 15.43 -2.42
C PHE A 86 -13.58 15.71 -3.64
N VAL A 87 -14.75 15.08 -3.70
CA VAL A 87 -15.75 15.29 -4.76
C VAL A 87 -17.10 15.65 -4.13
N GLY A 88 -17.13 16.82 -3.48
CA GLY A 88 -18.28 17.26 -2.68
C GLY A 88 -18.34 16.66 -1.27
N TYR A 89 -17.67 15.52 -1.05
CA TYR A 89 -17.40 14.90 0.24
C TYR A 89 -16.01 14.23 0.21
N PRO A 90 -15.36 14.02 1.37
CA PRO A 90 -14.10 13.29 1.45
C PRO A 90 -14.28 11.81 1.08
N LEU A 91 -13.37 11.31 0.24
CA LEU A 91 -13.24 9.94 -0.25
C LEU A 91 -11.99 9.29 0.37
N GLY A 92 -11.92 7.95 0.36
CA GLY A 92 -10.73 7.23 0.86
C GLY A 92 -10.62 7.15 2.37
N LEU A 93 -11.71 7.43 3.10
CA LEU A 93 -11.67 7.63 4.55
C LEU A 93 -11.44 6.34 5.32
N TRP A 94 -10.61 6.44 6.36
CA TRP A 94 -10.54 5.48 7.43
C TRP A 94 -11.54 5.85 8.53
N THR A 95 -12.35 4.89 8.94
CA THR A 95 -13.38 5.04 9.98
C THR A 95 -13.07 4.13 11.16
N LEU A 96 -12.69 4.74 12.29
CA LEU A 96 -12.54 4.03 13.57
C LEU A 96 -13.82 4.21 14.38
N THR A 97 -14.46 3.11 14.75
CA THR A 97 -15.67 3.11 15.59
C THR A 97 -15.39 2.36 16.88
N ASN A 98 -15.76 2.95 18.02
CA ASN A 98 -15.71 2.31 19.32
C ASN A 98 -17.14 2.08 19.82
N GLN A 99 -17.55 0.82 19.85
CA GLN A 99 -18.86 0.36 20.31
C GLN A 99 -18.83 -0.15 21.76
N SER A 100 -17.64 -0.20 22.37
CA SER A 100 -17.47 -0.61 23.75
C SER A 100 -17.84 0.52 24.74
N ASP A 101 -18.00 0.14 26.00
CA ASP A 101 -18.20 1.06 27.11
C ASP A 101 -16.88 1.69 27.62
N GLN A 102 -15.73 1.26 27.09
CA GLN A 102 -14.40 1.77 27.44
C GLN A 102 -13.89 2.70 26.33
N GLY A 103 -13.06 3.69 26.67
CA GLY A 103 -12.29 4.44 25.68
C GLY A 103 -11.21 3.58 25.03
N ILE A 104 -10.82 3.94 23.81
CA ILE A 104 -9.63 3.42 23.14
C ILE A 104 -8.44 4.35 23.48
N LEU A 105 -7.36 3.77 24.00
CA LEU A 105 -6.10 4.48 24.25
C LEU A 105 -5.20 4.51 23.02
N SER A 106 -5.13 3.40 22.29
CA SER A 106 -4.29 3.31 21.10
C SER A 106 -4.77 2.25 20.10
N VAL A 107 -4.39 2.46 18.84
CA VAL A 107 -4.54 1.47 17.77
C VAL A 107 -3.18 1.29 17.10
N PHE A 108 -2.64 0.09 17.13
CA PHE A 108 -1.44 -0.31 16.42
C PHE A 108 -1.80 -1.09 15.16
N ILE A 109 -1.24 -0.71 14.02
CA ILE A 109 -1.47 -1.32 12.72
C ILE A 109 -0.15 -1.85 12.18
N ASN A 110 -0.12 -3.16 11.91
CA ASN A 110 0.95 -3.84 11.19
C ASN A 110 0.54 -4.03 9.73
N ALA A 111 0.98 -3.12 8.87
CA ALA A 111 0.62 -3.05 7.46
C ALA A 111 1.37 -4.09 6.61
N ILE A 112 2.62 -4.39 6.98
CA ILE A 112 3.47 -5.37 6.25
C ILE A 112 2.83 -6.74 6.20
N ALA A 113 2.08 -7.15 7.23
CA ALA A 113 1.35 -8.42 7.23
C ALA A 113 0.32 -8.53 6.08
N GLY A 114 -0.21 -7.39 5.60
CA GLY A 114 -1.08 -7.29 4.44
C GLY A 114 -0.35 -6.96 3.13
N ASN A 115 0.98 -7.02 3.10
CA ASN A 115 1.82 -6.56 1.98
C ASN A 115 1.55 -5.11 1.58
N VAL A 116 1.27 -4.26 2.56
CA VAL A 116 1.05 -2.81 2.36
C VAL A 116 1.97 -2.00 3.27
N VAL A 117 2.25 -0.78 2.87
CA VAL A 117 3.05 0.22 3.62
C VAL A 117 2.28 1.53 3.65
N PHE A 118 2.53 2.36 4.66
CA PHE A 118 2.03 3.72 4.73
C PHE A 118 2.98 4.65 3.99
N ASP A 119 2.49 5.41 3.01
CA ASP A 119 3.22 6.52 2.41
C ASP A 119 2.81 7.82 3.09
N ILE A 120 3.76 8.50 3.71
CA ILE A 120 3.51 9.69 4.53
C ILE A 120 4.03 10.98 3.90
N LEU A 121 4.69 10.91 2.74
CA LEU A 121 5.27 12.09 2.12
C LEU A 121 4.27 12.71 1.15
N PHE A 122 4.01 14.00 1.31
CA PHE A 122 3.13 14.69 0.37
C PHE A 122 3.84 14.94 -0.96
N GLY A 123 3.32 14.36 -2.05
CA GLY A 123 3.86 14.49 -3.40
C GLY A 123 4.96 13.47 -3.74
N ASP A 124 5.34 13.42 -5.02
CA ASP A 124 6.32 12.48 -5.59
C ASP A 124 7.74 12.97 -5.36
N ASP A 125 8.43 12.37 -4.40
CA ASP A 125 9.85 12.60 -4.14
C ASP A 125 10.70 11.33 -4.32
N SER A 126 10.08 10.20 -4.64
CA SER A 126 10.71 8.89 -4.56
C SER A 126 10.64 8.13 -5.88
N ALA A 127 11.83 7.91 -6.45
CA ALA A 127 12.02 7.10 -7.66
C ALA A 127 11.78 5.59 -7.44
N ASN A 128 11.05 5.21 -6.38
CA ASN A 128 10.78 3.83 -5.97
C ASN A 128 9.46 3.28 -6.56
N GLY A 129 8.60 4.17 -7.06
CA GLY A 129 7.30 3.83 -7.67
C GLY A 129 6.08 3.95 -6.75
N SER A 130 6.21 4.50 -5.54
CA SER A 130 5.08 4.80 -4.63
C SER A 130 4.19 5.94 -5.14
N SER A 131 4.70 6.81 -6.01
CA SER A 131 3.97 8.00 -6.51
C SER A 131 3.77 9.05 -5.40
N ASP A 132 2.79 9.96 -5.58
CA ASP A 132 2.46 10.97 -4.57
C ASP A 132 1.84 10.29 -3.33
N GLY A 133 2.43 10.49 -2.15
CA GLY A 133 1.82 10.05 -0.89
C GLY A 133 0.93 11.10 -0.21
N ARG A 134 0.41 10.75 0.98
CA ARG A 134 -0.29 11.71 1.85
C ARG A 134 0.02 11.50 3.34
N PRO A 135 0.40 12.58 4.06
CA PRO A 135 0.58 12.50 5.51
C PRO A 135 -0.73 12.21 6.23
N PHE A 136 -0.62 11.65 7.43
CA PHE A 136 -1.77 11.42 8.30
C PHE A 136 -2.54 12.72 8.61
N LEU A 137 -3.87 12.67 8.45
CA LEU A 137 -4.79 13.76 8.75
C LEU A 137 -5.98 13.22 9.54
N ALA A 138 -6.27 13.76 10.72
CA ALA A 138 -7.42 13.39 11.54
C ALA A 138 -8.25 14.61 11.95
N MET A 139 -9.54 14.37 12.23
CA MET A 139 -10.46 15.41 12.72
C MET A 139 -10.42 15.59 14.26
N ASP A 140 -9.95 14.57 14.98
CA ASP A 140 -9.86 14.50 16.44
C ASP A 140 -8.40 14.61 16.92
N PRO A 141 -8.12 14.84 18.22
CA PRO A 141 -6.75 14.96 18.77
C PRO A 141 -5.96 13.64 18.79
N MET A 142 -6.08 12.83 17.74
CA MET A 142 -5.35 11.61 17.50
C MET A 142 -4.05 11.95 16.74
N ASN A 143 -2.94 11.37 17.17
CA ASN A 143 -1.67 11.48 16.46
C ASN A 143 -1.30 10.11 15.90
N ALA A 144 -0.69 10.10 14.72
CA ALA A 144 -0.04 8.93 14.17
C ALA A 144 1.48 8.99 14.39
N SER A 145 2.06 7.87 14.74
CA SER A 145 3.50 7.65 14.72
C SER A 145 3.80 6.45 13.83
N PHE A 146 4.82 6.59 12.99
CA PHE A 146 5.17 5.58 11.99
C PHE A 146 6.48 4.90 12.37
N GLY A 147 6.56 3.61 12.09
CA GLY A 147 7.71 2.77 12.41
C GLY A 147 7.94 1.71 11.34
N SER A 148 9.04 0.97 11.48
CA SER A 148 9.44 -0.06 10.51
C SER A 148 9.57 0.51 9.10
N ASN A 149 10.47 1.49 8.94
CA ASN A 149 10.78 2.07 7.63
C ASN A 149 11.07 0.93 6.64
N TYR A 150 10.30 0.89 5.56
CA TYR A 150 10.40 -0.15 4.54
C TYR A 150 11.33 0.31 3.42
N GLN A 151 11.01 1.47 2.84
CA GLN A 151 11.83 2.13 1.84
C GLN A 151 11.51 3.62 1.80
N ASP A 152 12.53 4.49 1.82
CA ASP A 152 12.38 5.94 1.71
C ASP A 152 11.34 6.52 2.70
N GLU A 153 10.24 7.09 2.21
CA GLU A 153 9.10 7.63 2.96
C GLU A 153 8.05 6.59 3.39
N THR A 154 8.21 5.32 3.02
CA THR A 154 7.21 4.28 3.30
C THR A 154 7.48 3.54 4.61
N PHE A 155 6.42 3.25 5.37
CA PHE A 155 6.50 2.65 6.70
C PHE A 155 5.59 1.45 6.86
N GLY A 156 6.10 0.39 7.48
CA GLY A 156 5.35 -0.86 7.65
C GLY A 156 4.37 -0.88 8.83
N THR A 157 4.47 0.08 9.75
CA THR A 157 3.64 0.11 10.95
C THR A 157 3.19 1.52 11.30
N MET A 158 1.99 1.64 11.85
CA MET A 158 1.42 2.90 12.36
C MET A 158 0.86 2.68 13.77
N LEU A 159 1.12 3.62 14.68
CA LEU A 159 0.51 3.69 16.00
C LEU A 159 -0.29 4.98 16.12
N LEU A 160 -1.60 4.85 16.29
CA LEU A 160 -2.53 5.90 16.65
C LEU A 160 -2.57 6.04 18.18
N SER A 161 -2.27 7.22 18.70
CA SER A 161 -2.27 7.49 20.15
C SER A 161 -2.39 8.98 20.47
N ASN A 162 -2.68 9.30 21.73
CA ASN A 162 -2.66 10.68 22.24
C ASN A 162 -1.90 10.76 23.58
N ARG A 163 -0.59 10.56 23.55
CA ARG A 163 0.29 10.70 24.73
C ARG A 163 -0.14 9.87 25.97
N GLY A 164 -0.84 8.77 25.75
CA GLY A 164 -1.39 7.91 26.81
C GLY A 164 -2.82 8.26 27.24
N ASP A 165 -3.41 9.32 26.70
CA ASP A 165 -4.82 9.64 26.85
C ASP A 165 -5.68 8.89 25.81
N VAL A 166 -6.98 8.84 26.08
CA VAL A 166 -8.01 8.29 25.17
C VAL A 166 -7.99 9.02 23.83
N ILE A 167 -7.90 8.25 22.74
CA ILE A 167 -8.04 8.76 21.37
C ILE A 167 -9.49 8.71 20.89
N LEU A 168 -10.31 7.80 21.43
CA LEU A 168 -11.72 7.68 21.06
C LEU A 168 -12.56 7.17 22.23
N ALA A 169 -13.51 7.98 22.70
CA ALA A 169 -14.41 7.60 23.78
C ALA A 169 -15.33 6.42 23.39
N GLY A 170 -15.86 5.72 24.38
CA GLY A 170 -16.90 4.69 24.17
C GLY A 170 -18.12 5.24 23.43
N GLY A 171 -18.72 4.42 22.57
CA GLY A 171 -19.87 4.81 21.74
C GLY A 171 -19.61 5.88 20.67
N SER A 172 -18.33 6.21 20.41
CA SER A 172 -17.94 7.29 19.49
C SER A 172 -17.32 6.74 18.20
N ARG A 173 -17.21 7.62 17.20
CA ARG A 173 -16.50 7.33 15.94
C ARG A 173 -15.62 8.52 15.55
N THR A 174 -14.52 8.22 14.87
CA THR A 174 -13.63 9.23 14.27
C THR A 174 -13.26 8.85 12.84
N LEU A 175 -12.83 9.86 12.09
CA LEU A 175 -12.43 9.75 10.69
C LEU A 175 -11.00 10.29 10.53
N PHE A 176 -10.21 9.60 9.73
CA PHE A 176 -8.88 10.06 9.35
C PHE A 176 -8.53 9.62 7.93
N LEU A 177 -7.47 10.22 7.39
CA LEU A 177 -6.84 9.86 6.14
C LEU A 177 -5.38 9.51 6.39
N VAL A 178 -4.94 8.47 5.71
CA VAL A 178 -3.54 8.09 5.58
C VAL A 178 -3.43 7.27 4.30
N ASP A 179 -2.39 7.55 3.53
CA ASP A 179 -2.15 6.83 2.30
C ASP A 179 -1.44 5.50 2.55
N THR A 180 -1.66 4.56 1.65
CA THR A 180 -1.03 3.25 1.65
C THR A 180 -0.65 2.82 0.25
N ASP A 181 0.49 2.18 0.15
CA ASP A 181 0.91 1.50 -1.07
C ASP A 181 0.97 0.00 -0.87
N LYS A 182 0.72 -0.73 -1.95
CA LYS A 182 0.87 -2.18 -1.95
C LYS A 182 2.25 -2.51 -2.46
N ILE A 183 2.96 -3.32 -1.68
CA ILE A 183 4.25 -3.86 -2.07
C ILE A 183 4.02 -4.72 -3.31
N ALA A 184 4.59 -4.32 -4.45
CA ALA A 184 4.48 -5.09 -5.66
C ALA A 184 5.21 -6.42 -5.43
N SER A 185 4.48 -7.54 -5.45
CA SER A 185 5.12 -8.84 -5.56
C SER A 185 5.88 -8.86 -6.88
N ASP A 186 7.19 -9.09 -6.86
CA ASP A 186 8.08 -9.16 -8.04
C ASP A 186 7.35 -9.80 -9.24
N VAL A 187 6.78 -8.97 -10.12
CA VAL A 187 6.19 -9.48 -11.34
C VAL A 187 7.37 -9.80 -12.24
N SER A 188 7.80 -11.05 -12.22
CA SER A 188 8.79 -11.57 -13.18
C SER A 188 8.28 -11.25 -14.59
N THR A 189 8.81 -10.20 -15.20
CA THR A 189 8.25 -9.61 -16.41
C THR A 189 8.41 -10.59 -17.58
N PRO A 190 7.31 -11.00 -18.25
CA PRO A 190 7.38 -11.86 -19.44
C PRO A 190 8.20 -11.23 -20.58
N GLY A 191 8.37 -9.90 -20.58
CA GLY A 191 9.11 -9.14 -21.58
C GLY A 191 10.61 -9.41 -21.62
N ASN A 192 11.23 -9.72 -20.48
CA ASN A 192 12.68 -9.90 -20.38
C ASN A 192 13.14 -11.16 -21.12
N MET A 193 12.34 -12.23 -21.06
CA MET A 193 12.59 -13.45 -21.83
C MET A 193 12.32 -13.24 -23.32
N GLY A 194 11.26 -12.51 -23.69
CA GLY A 194 10.93 -12.24 -25.10
C GLY A 194 12.01 -11.45 -25.82
N ILE A 195 12.55 -10.41 -25.18
CA ILE A 195 13.63 -9.58 -25.73
C ILE A 195 14.95 -10.36 -25.76
N LEU A 196 15.26 -11.16 -24.73
CA LEU A 196 16.42 -12.06 -24.73
C LEU A 196 16.33 -13.10 -25.87
N LEU A 197 15.15 -13.67 -26.10
CA LEU A 197 14.91 -14.63 -27.17
C LEU A 197 15.01 -13.98 -28.55
N LEU A 198 14.51 -12.76 -28.72
CA LEU A 198 14.68 -11.99 -29.96
C LEU A 198 16.16 -11.63 -30.20
N ALA A 199 16.88 -11.25 -29.15
CA ALA A 199 18.32 -10.98 -29.22
C ALA A 199 19.12 -12.23 -29.58
N LEU A 200 18.84 -13.38 -28.95
CA LEU A 200 19.43 -14.68 -29.28
C LEU A 200 19.08 -15.14 -30.69
N GLY A 201 17.81 -15.00 -31.11
CA GLY A 201 17.33 -15.34 -32.45
C GLY A 201 18.04 -14.52 -33.54
N SER A 202 18.26 -13.23 -33.29
CA SER A 202 19.01 -12.35 -34.21
C SER A 202 20.49 -12.76 -34.33
N LEU A 203 21.10 -13.25 -33.25
CA LEU A 203 22.46 -13.80 -33.24
C LEU A 203 22.57 -15.09 -34.06
N PHE A 204 21.60 -16.01 -33.94
CA PHE A 204 21.55 -17.23 -34.74
C PHE A 204 21.37 -16.92 -36.23
N ALA A 205 20.48 -15.99 -36.58
CA ALA A 205 20.27 -15.54 -37.95
C ALA A 205 21.52 -14.89 -38.56
N ALA A 206 22.22 -14.05 -37.78
CA ALA A 206 23.46 -13.39 -38.21
C ALA A 206 24.60 -14.38 -38.46
N ARG A 207 24.70 -15.45 -37.65
CA ARG A 207 25.75 -16.48 -37.78
C ARG A 207 25.59 -17.36 -39.02
N ARG A 208 24.37 -17.58 -39.50
CA ARG A 208 24.10 -18.33 -40.75
C ARG A 208 24.54 -17.58 -42.01
N ARG A 209 24.45 -16.24 -42.01
CA ARG A 209 24.90 -15.42 -43.16
C ARG A 209 26.43 -15.38 -43.32
N THR A 210 27.19 -15.67 -42.27
CA THR A 210 28.67 -15.62 -42.33
C THR A 210 29.32 -16.88 -42.93
N LYS A 211 28.56 -17.96 -43.15
CA LYS A 211 29.06 -19.23 -43.72
C LYS A 211 28.79 -19.41 -45.23
N LEU A 212 28.36 -18.35 -45.93
CA LEU A 212 27.98 -18.39 -47.35
C LEU A 212 29.00 -17.73 -48.29
N PHE A 213 30.27 -17.66 -47.88
CA PHE A 213 31.39 -17.28 -48.75
C PHE A 213 32.52 -18.30 -48.59
#